data_AF-A0A382N5U7-F1
#
_entry.id   AF-A0A382N5U7-F1
#
_cell.length_a   1.000
_cell.length_b   1.000
_cell.length_c   1.000
_cell.angle_alpha   90.00
_cell.angle_beta   90.00
_cell.angle_gamma   90.00
#
_symmetry.space_group_name_H-M   'P 1'
#
loop_
_entity.id
_entity.type
_entity.pdbx_description
1 polymer ?
#
loop_
_entity_poly.entity_id
_entity_poly.type
_entity_poly.pdbx_seq_one_letter_code
_entity_poly.pdbx_strand_id
1 'polypeptide(L)'
;MKIVVAMDSFKGSASAKQACESVQRGILARFPDVQTVIRPMADGGEGTAETLLEVSQDGKWVGVETMGPLPSIRAEAGFVWLPRSGPGALIEMAKASGLELLASDQMDPMRTTTEGTGELLAAALHHGAKRIWLAIGGSATVDGG
;
A
#
# COMPACT_ATOMS: atom_id res chain seq x y z
N MET A 1 -17.74 -23.22 -15.73
CA MET A 1 -16.86 -23.22 -14.53
C MET A 1 -16.36 -21.80 -14.30
N LYS A 2 -16.21 -21.37 -13.04
CA LYS A 2 -15.68 -20.05 -12.69
C LYS A 2 -14.49 -20.21 -11.76
N ILE A 3 -13.35 -19.60 -12.10
CA ILE A 3 -12.11 -19.67 -11.33
C ILE A 3 -11.78 -18.28 -10.77
N VAL A 4 -11.52 -18.21 -9.48
CA VAL A 4 -10.97 -17.02 -8.84
C VAL A 4 -9.47 -17.18 -8.75
N VAL A 5 -8.73 -16.20 -9.27
CA VAL A 5 -7.29 -16.12 -9.15
C VAL A 5 -6.98 -15.03 -8.13
N ALA A 6 -6.54 -15.44 -6.94
CA ALA A 6 -6.22 -14.53 -5.86
C ALA A 6 -4.77 -14.76 -5.41
N MET A 7 -3.87 -13.93 -5.90
CA MET A 7 -2.42 -14.05 -5.67
C MET A 7 -1.93 -12.84 -4.90
N ASP A 8 -0.91 -13.06 -4.07
CA ASP A 8 -0.08 -12.00 -3.50
C ASP A 8 1.11 -11.70 -4.43
N SER A 9 1.83 -10.62 -4.13
CA SER A 9 3.04 -10.20 -4.82
C SER A 9 4.20 -11.18 -4.61
N PHE A 10 5.13 -11.17 -5.57
CA PHE A 10 6.41 -11.88 -5.48
C PHE A 10 7.46 -10.79 -5.23
N LYS A 11 7.85 -10.61 -3.97
CA LYS A 11 8.71 -9.49 -3.54
C LYS A 11 9.95 -9.36 -4.42
N GLY A 12 10.17 -8.17 -4.97
CA GLY A 12 11.29 -7.87 -5.88
C GLY A 12 11.14 -8.44 -7.30
N SER A 13 9.99 -9.00 -7.67
CA SER A 13 9.78 -9.66 -8.97
C SER A 13 8.49 -9.23 -9.66
N ALA A 14 7.32 -9.51 -9.08
CA ALA A 14 6.03 -9.25 -9.73
C ALA A 14 5.01 -8.72 -8.72
N SER A 15 4.21 -7.73 -9.14
CA SER A 15 3.06 -7.28 -8.35
C SER A 15 1.99 -8.37 -8.25
N ALA A 16 1.12 -8.27 -7.24
CA ALA A 16 -0.01 -9.19 -7.05
C ALA A 16 -0.89 -9.28 -8.33
N LYS A 17 -1.09 -8.16 -9.01
CA LYS A 17 -1.80 -8.09 -10.29
C LYS A 17 -1.06 -8.80 -11.42
N GLN A 18 0.23 -8.56 -11.58
CA GLN A 18 1.03 -9.24 -12.60
C GLN A 18 1.03 -10.76 -12.40
N ALA A 19 1.09 -11.21 -11.14
CA ALA A 19 0.96 -12.62 -10.79
C ALA A 19 -0.43 -13.17 -11.17
N CYS A 20 -1.51 -12.46 -10.81
CA CYS A 20 -2.87 -12.87 -11.15
C CYS A 20 -3.10 -12.94 -12.68
N GLU A 21 -2.66 -11.93 -13.42
CA GLU A 21 -2.78 -11.89 -14.89
C GLU A 21 -1.98 -13.01 -15.55
N SER A 22 -0.80 -13.35 -15.01
CA SER A 22 0.03 -14.45 -15.52
C SER A 22 -0.68 -15.80 -15.37
N VAL A 23 -1.27 -16.06 -14.20
CA VAL A 23 -2.06 -17.27 -13.95
C VAL A 23 -3.32 -17.30 -14.84
N GLN A 24 -4.02 -16.17 -14.97
CA GLN A 24 -5.19 -16.04 -15.85
C GLN A 24 -4.85 -16.38 -17.31
N ARG A 25 -3.74 -15.83 -17.84
CA ARG A 25 -3.28 -16.14 -19.19
C ARG A 25 -3.02 -17.63 -19.38
N GLY A 26 -2.37 -18.29 -18.41
CA GLY A 26 -2.12 -19.72 -18.43
C GLY A 26 -3.41 -20.56 -18.43
N ILE A 27 -4.40 -20.18 -17.61
CA ILE A 27 -5.71 -20.85 -17.57
C ILE A 27 -6.43 -20.73 -18.92
N LEU A 28 -6.53 -19.51 -19.46
CA LEU A 28 -7.28 -19.25 -20.69
C LEU A 28 -6.61 -19.84 -21.93
N ALA A 29 -5.28 -19.99 -21.92
CA ALA A 29 -4.56 -20.69 -22.99
C ALA A 29 -4.95 -22.17 -23.09
N ARG A 30 -5.30 -22.82 -21.97
CA ARG A 30 -5.70 -24.24 -21.94
C ARG A 30 -7.21 -24.46 -21.96
N PHE A 31 -7.97 -23.55 -21.36
CA PHE A 31 -9.41 -23.62 -21.20
C PHE A 31 -10.07 -22.27 -21.57
N PRO A 32 -10.26 -21.99 -22.87
CA PRO A 32 -10.73 -20.67 -23.35
C PRO A 32 -12.13 -20.28 -22.86
N ASP A 33 -13.00 -21.27 -22.63
CA ASP A 33 -14.41 -21.03 -22.26
C ASP A 33 -14.63 -20.86 -20.74
N VAL A 34 -13.56 -20.91 -19.93
CA VAL A 34 -13.68 -20.78 -18.47
C VAL A 34 -13.71 -19.30 -18.09
N GLN A 35 -14.68 -18.94 -17.24
CA GLN A 35 -14.72 -17.61 -16.67
C GLN A 35 -13.65 -17.47 -15.58
N THR A 36 -12.82 -16.44 -15.67
CA THR A 36 -11.83 -16.10 -14.64
C THR A 36 -12.16 -14.77 -13.98
N VAL A 37 -11.85 -14.64 -12.70
CA VAL A 37 -11.91 -13.38 -11.95
C VAL A 37 -10.60 -13.22 -11.21
N ILE A 38 -9.85 -12.16 -11.51
CA ILE A 38 -8.62 -11.83 -10.78
C ILE A 38 -8.95 -10.98 -9.54
N ARG A 39 -8.31 -11.31 -8.42
CA ARG A 39 -8.39 -10.62 -7.14
C ARG A 39 -6.98 -10.52 -6.54
N PRO A 40 -6.17 -9.54 -6.99
CA PRO A 40 -4.90 -9.23 -6.34
C PRO A 40 -5.09 -9.07 -4.83
N MET A 41 -4.22 -9.71 -4.06
CA MET A 41 -4.26 -9.71 -2.60
C MET A 41 -3.02 -9.00 -2.05
N ALA A 42 -3.14 -8.51 -0.82
CA ALA A 42 -2.05 -7.97 -0.04
C ALA A 42 -2.30 -8.30 1.45
N ASP A 43 -1.22 -8.38 2.23
CA ASP A 43 -1.24 -8.80 3.63
C ASP A 43 -1.10 -7.64 4.63
N GLY A 44 -1.04 -6.39 4.15
CA GLY A 44 -0.81 -5.20 4.97
C GLY A 44 0.65 -4.75 5.02
N GLY A 45 1.53 -5.37 4.22
CA GLY A 45 2.87 -4.86 3.92
C GLY A 45 2.91 -3.82 2.79
N GLU A 46 4.10 -3.64 2.25
CA GLU A 46 4.39 -2.83 1.06
C GLU A 46 3.52 -3.25 -0.13
N GLY A 47 2.93 -2.30 -0.85
CA GLY A 47 2.13 -2.58 -2.05
C GLY A 47 0.65 -2.88 -1.78
N THR A 48 0.21 -2.81 -0.52
CA THR A 48 -1.18 -2.97 -0.11
C THR A 48 -2.07 -1.85 -0.67
N ALA A 49 -1.60 -0.62 -0.65
CA ALA A 49 -2.25 0.58 -1.15
C ALA A 49 -2.47 0.50 -2.65
N GLU A 50 -1.41 0.21 -3.41
CA GLU A 50 -1.49 0.03 -4.85
C GLU A 50 -2.45 -1.10 -5.20
N THR A 51 -2.30 -2.26 -4.54
CA THR A 51 -3.17 -3.42 -4.76
C THR A 51 -4.64 -3.08 -4.47
N LEU A 52 -4.93 -2.39 -3.36
CA LEU A 52 -6.30 -2.03 -2.99
C LEU A 52 -6.88 -0.98 -3.94
N LEU A 53 -6.08 0.00 -4.35
CA LEU A 53 -6.48 1.01 -5.33
C LEU A 53 -6.85 0.36 -6.66
N GLU A 54 -6.05 -0.58 -7.15
CA GLU A 54 -6.30 -1.31 -8.41
C GLU A 54 -7.59 -2.12 -8.41
N VAL A 55 -7.99 -2.68 -7.26
CA VAL A 55 -9.24 -3.46 -7.15
C VAL A 55 -10.45 -2.63 -6.74
N SER A 56 -10.24 -1.39 -6.30
CA SER A 56 -11.29 -0.45 -5.93
C SER A 56 -12.02 0.09 -7.16
N GLN A 57 -13.33 0.33 -7.05
CA GLN A 57 -14.11 0.90 -8.16
C GLN A 57 -13.94 2.42 -8.28
N ASP A 58 -13.79 3.09 -7.15
CA ASP A 58 -13.78 4.55 -7.02
C ASP A 58 -12.76 5.05 -6.00
N GLY A 59 -11.81 4.19 -5.63
CA GLY A 59 -10.70 4.58 -4.79
C GLY A 59 -9.81 5.57 -5.51
N LYS A 60 -9.20 6.47 -4.74
CA LYS A 60 -8.32 7.51 -5.28
C LYS A 60 -7.06 7.60 -4.44
N TRP A 61 -5.92 7.81 -5.10
CA TRP A 61 -4.72 8.24 -4.40
C TRP A 61 -4.86 9.71 -4.00
N VAL A 62 -4.62 10.01 -2.73
CA VAL A 62 -4.52 11.38 -2.22
C VAL A 62 -3.07 11.58 -1.80
N GLY A 63 -2.34 12.38 -2.60
CA GLY A 63 -0.95 12.72 -2.32
C GLY A 63 -0.81 13.70 -1.16
N VAL A 64 0.19 13.47 -0.32
CA VAL A 64 0.52 14.31 0.84
C VAL A 64 2.05 14.34 0.94
N GLU A 65 2.64 15.53 0.93
CA GLU A 65 4.04 15.67 1.33
C GLU A 65 4.12 15.56 2.85
N THR A 66 5.01 14.69 3.34
CA THR A 66 5.22 14.49 4.77
C THR A 66 6.70 14.59 5.12
N MET A 67 7.01 14.73 6.40
CA MET A 67 8.35 14.44 6.88
C MET A 67 8.69 12.96 6.67
N GLY A 68 9.89 12.69 6.18
CA GLY A 68 10.41 11.33 6.04
C GLY A 68 10.83 10.74 7.39
N PRO A 69 11.52 9.58 7.39
CA PRO A 69 12.00 8.96 8.62
C PRO A 69 13.06 9.79 9.34
N LEU A 70 13.65 10.81 8.69
CA LEU A 70 14.58 11.76 9.29
C LEU A 70 14.07 13.19 9.05
N PRO A 71 14.32 14.16 9.97
CA PRO A 71 13.85 15.54 9.82
C PRO A 71 14.33 16.26 8.55
N SER A 72 15.44 15.83 7.97
CA SER A 72 15.99 16.38 6.73
C SER A 72 15.36 15.80 5.45
N ILE A 73 14.53 14.76 5.56
CA ILE A 73 13.92 14.07 4.43
C ILE A 73 12.47 14.53 4.29
N ARG A 74 12.05 14.83 3.06
CA ARG A 74 10.65 14.98 2.69
C ARG A 74 10.22 13.78 1.87
N ALA A 75 9.08 13.21 2.20
CA ALA A 75 8.51 12.06 1.52
C ALA A 75 7.27 12.48 0.74
N GLU A 76 7.27 12.21 -0.56
CA GLU A 76 6.07 12.25 -1.38
C GLU A 76 5.21 11.02 -1.08
N ALA A 77 4.34 11.17 -0.09
CA ALA A 77 3.53 10.09 0.45
C ALA A 77 2.05 10.27 0.05
N GLY A 78 1.17 9.53 0.71
CA GLY A 78 -0.26 9.64 0.50
C GLY A 78 -1.02 8.46 1.06
N PHE A 79 -2.30 8.42 0.73
CA PHE A 79 -3.19 7.35 1.15
C PHE A 79 -4.24 7.04 0.09
N VAL A 80 -4.78 5.83 0.13
CA VAL A 80 -5.91 5.43 -0.72
C VAL A 80 -7.20 5.85 -0.04
N TRP A 81 -7.87 6.81 -0.65
CA TRP A 81 -9.20 7.24 -0.27
C TRP A 81 -10.27 6.30 -0.83
N LEU A 82 -11.16 5.82 0.04
CA LEU A 82 -12.26 4.92 -0.29
C LEU A 82 -13.59 5.58 0.14
N PRO A 83 -14.35 6.19 -0.79
CA PRO A 83 -15.53 6.98 -0.42
C PRO A 83 -16.77 6.13 -0.09
N ARG A 84 -16.82 4.86 -0.52
CA ARG A 84 -18.00 3.98 -0.36
C ARG A 84 -17.98 3.19 0.94
N SER A 85 -19.18 2.99 1.50
CA SER A 85 -19.42 2.23 2.75
C SER A 85 -18.83 2.91 4.00
N GLY A 86 -18.92 4.25 4.03
CA GLY A 86 -18.30 5.09 5.05
C GLY A 86 -16.93 5.58 4.57
N PRO A 87 -16.65 6.90 4.58
CA PRO A 87 -15.40 7.41 4.04
C PRO A 87 -14.22 6.80 4.80
N GLY A 88 -13.31 6.12 4.09
CA GLY A 88 -12.18 5.43 4.68
C GLY A 88 -10.87 5.77 3.99
N ALA A 89 -9.77 5.59 4.70
CA ALA A 89 -8.43 5.76 4.16
C ALA A 89 -7.58 4.53 4.47
N LEU A 90 -6.85 4.03 3.47
CA LEU A 90 -5.79 3.06 3.70
C LEU A 90 -4.43 3.77 3.60
N ILE A 91 -3.64 3.66 4.65
CA ILE A 91 -2.34 4.31 4.83
C ILE A 91 -1.30 3.21 4.98
N GLU A 92 -0.19 3.36 4.25
CA GLU A 92 1.04 2.59 4.49
C GLU A 92 2.05 3.47 5.19
N MET A 93 2.47 3.10 6.41
CA MET A 93 3.46 3.88 7.14
C MET A 93 4.78 3.96 6.37
N ALA A 94 5.13 2.92 5.60
CA ALA A 94 6.39 2.87 4.86
C ALA A 94 6.54 4.01 3.84
N LYS A 95 5.43 4.59 3.35
CA LYS A 95 5.47 5.73 2.43
C LYS A 95 5.96 7.03 3.08
N ALA A 96 5.89 7.16 4.41
CA ALA A 96 6.40 8.31 5.15
C ALA A 96 7.55 7.96 6.10
N SER A 97 7.52 6.76 6.69
CA SER A 97 8.42 6.31 7.75
C SER A 97 9.10 4.97 7.42
N GLY A 98 9.25 4.66 6.12
CA GLY A 98 9.75 3.37 5.64
C GLY A 98 11.26 3.31 5.42
N LEU A 99 11.79 2.08 5.45
CA LEU A 99 13.21 1.79 5.28
C LEU A 99 13.75 2.19 3.90
N GLU A 100 12.91 2.11 2.87
CA GLU A 100 13.29 2.45 1.48
C GLU A 100 13.52 3.95 1.25
N LEU A 101 13.11 4.79 2.20
CA LEU A 101 13.34 6.24 2.16
C LEU A 101 14.74 6.64 2.65
N LEU A 102 15.51 5.67 3.15
CA LEU A 102 16.86 5.89 3.69
C LEU A 102 17.92 5.32 2.75
N ALA A 103 19.00 6.08 2.55
CA ALA A 103 20.25 5.53 2.05
C ALA A 103 20.91 4.65 3.12
N SER A 104 21.78 3.73 2.70
CA SER A 104 22.41 2.76 3.60
C SER A 104 23.20 3.39 4.76
N ASP A 105 23.77 4.58 4.56
CA ASP A 105 24.49 5.35 5.58
C ASP A 105 23.59 6.18 6.51
N GLN A 106 22.29 6.25 6.20
CA GLN A 106 21.28 6.93 7.00
C GLN A 106 20.49 5.98 7.90
N MET A 107 20.69 4.66 7.78
CA MET A 107 20.00 3.63 8.56
C MET A 107 20.47 3.62 10.02
N ASP A 108 19.92 4.51 10.83
CA ASP A 108 20.13 4.59 12.27
C ASP A 108 18.78 4.66 13.01
N PRO A 109 18.32 3.55 13.60
CA PRO A 109 17.00 3.49 14.23
C PRO A 109 16.88 4.39 15.47
N MET A 110 17.98 4.90 16.03
CA MET A 110 17.97 5.83 17.17
C MET A 110 17.62 7.26 16.75
N ARG A 111 17.63 7.55 15.45
CA ARG A 111 17.40 8.89 14.89
C ARG A 111 16.15 8.99 14.06
N THR A 112 15.54 7.84 13.72
CA THR A 112 14.36 7.81 12.86
C THR A 112 13.08 8.09 13.63
N THR A 113 12.11 8.70 12.96
CA THR A 113 10.83 9.15 13.55
C THR A 113 9.64 8.74 12.70
N THR A 114 8.51 8.48 13.34
CA THR A 114 7.22 8.19 12.73
C THR A 114 6.31 9.41 12.52
N GLU A 115 6.80 10.62 12.80
CA GLU A 115 5.99 11.85 12.72
C GLU A 115 5.32 12.03 11.34
N GLY A 116 5.98 11.66 10.24
CA GLY A 116 5.35 11.64 8.90
C GLY A 116 4.15 10.70 8.77
N THR A 117 4.16 9.56 9.46
CA THR A 117 2.98 8.67 9.54
C THR A 117 1.84 9.36 10.29
N GLY A 118 2.15 10.13 11.34
CA GLY A 118 1.19 11.00 12.03
C GLY A 118 0.59 12.07 11.11
N GLU A 119 1.40 12.69 10.26
CA GLU A 119 0.93 13.65 9.25
C GLU A 119 -0.02 13.01 8.23
N LEU A 120 0.25 11.78 7.77
CA LEU A 120 -0.67 11.03 6.91
C LEU A 120 -2.00 10.73 7.59
N LEU A 121 -1.96 10.30 8.85
CA LEU A 121 -3.16 10.04 9.65
C LEU A 121 -3.99 11.33 9.80
N ALA A 122 -3.35 12.45 10.13
CA ALA A 122 -4.00 13.74 10.24
C ALA A 122 -4.62 14.20 8.90
N ALA A 123 -3.89 14.04 7.80
CA ALA A 123 -4.37 14.36 6.46
C ALA A 123 -5.61 13.52 6.08
N ALA A 124 -5.60 12.22 6.35
CA ALA A 124 -6.75 11.34 6.11
C ALA A 124 -7.98 11.75 6.95
N LEU A 125 -7.78 12.08 8.23
CA LEU A 125 -8.84 12.57 9.10
C LEU A 125 -9.41 13.91 8.60
N HIS A 126 -8.57 14.85 8.20
CA HIS A 126 -9.00 16.13 7.60
C HIS A 126 -9.73 15.93 6.27
N HIS A 127 -9.34 14.92 5.48
CA HIS A 127 -10.05 14.54 4.27
C HIS A 127 -11.42 13.88 4.54
N GLY A 128 -11.75 13.62 5.81
CA GLY A 128 -13.05 13.13 6.25
C GLY A 128 -13.11 11.63 6.54
N ALA A 129 -11.96 10.94 6.64
CA ALA A 129 -11.94 9.52 6.98
C ALA A 129 -12.65 9.25 8.31
N LYS A 130 -13.54 8.26 8.31
CA LYS A 130 -14.22 7.70 9.48
C LYS A 130 -13.65 6.34 9.88
N ARG A 131 -12.88 5.72 8.98
CA ARG A 131 -12.14 4.48 9.21
C ARG A 131 -10.77 4.60 8.59
N ILE A 132 -9.75 4.16 9.31
CA ILE A 132 -8.39 4.11 8.80
C ILE A 132 -7.91 2.66 8.89
N TRP A 133 -7.37 2.15 7.79
CA TRP A 133 -6.59 0.93 7.75
C TRP A 133 -5.12 1.33 7.65
N LEU A 134 -4.36 1.03 8.70
CA LEU A 134 -2.94 1.36 8.78
C LEU A 134 -2.10 0.10 8.60
N ALA A 135 -1.35 0.06 7.50
CA ALA A 135 -0.33 -0.94 7.20
C ALA A 135 1.01 -0.49 7.80
N ILE A 136 1.56 -1.28 8.73
CA ILE A 136 2.76 -0.92 9.52
C ILE A 136 4.03 -1.69 9.11
N GLY A 137 3.98 -2.45 8.01
CA GLY A 137 5.14 -3.17 7.49
C GLY A 137 6.18 -2.21 6.89
N GLY A 138 7.45 -2.62 6.89
CA GLY A 138 8.53 -1.91 6.20
C GLY A 138 9.04 -0.63 6.88
N SER A 139 8.82 -0.47 8.19
CA SER A 139 9.26 0.71 8.93
C SER A 139 10.78 0.87 9.00
N ALA A 140 11.23 2.12 9.10
CA ALA A 140 12.61 2.49 9.45
C ALA A 140 12.79 2.79 10.95
N THR A 141 11.72 2.68 11.74
CA THR A 141 11.57 3.30 13.06
C THR A 141 11.41 2.28 14.18
N VAL A 142 11.92 2.62 15.36
CA VAL A 142 11.74 1.88 16.64
C VAL A 142 11.45 2.84 17.81
N ASP A 143 10.94 4.03 17.52
CA ASP A 143 10.68 5.13 18.47
C ASP A 143 9.43 4.93 19.34
N GLY A 144 8.65 3.88 19.08
CA GLY A 144 7.50 3.49 19.89
C GLY A 144 6.18 4.14 19.48
N GLY A 145 6.10 4.74 18.29
CA GLY A 145 4.83 5.19 17.72
C GLY A 145 4.80 5.21 16.22
#